data_AF-A0A958QTK5-F1
#
_entry.id   AF-A0A958QTK5-F1
#
_cell.length_a   1.000
_cell.length_b   1.000
_cell.length_c   1.000
_cell.angle_alpha   90.00
_cell.angle_beta   90.00
_cell.angle_gamma   90.00
#
_symmetry.space_group_name_H-M   'P 1'
#
loop_
_entity.id
_entity.type
_entity.pdbx_description
1 polymer ?
#
loop_
_entity_poly.entity_id
_entity_poly.type
_entity_poly.pdbx_seq_one_letter_code
_entity_poly.pdbx_strand_id
1 'polypeptide(L)'
;MFHLLRSENFGIVIPLSFFSGLSLSILVFLTVLIFDFMLNMSVVLTVYTFLPVISIGYLIKKKYSLKKYSMTFFVMSIFAIVASHLLLKNNSTILSYDSYKLVVIARSLGFNGWFIPDIQVTLASWGISLVLIHALGVIFGLEYFSAFQFVLFMGTLSIFCGGLYAVYKQIDLSIKQNLTLMLLGLLFLLSTYFVVFQAFYLHNALISACFLFTFLYLFWRCNSLIANQQNSYIFLAMLMWTLFCLSRLEAPLFGSILLLFVIWDRSFKNNLVIPNGIVAAILMVVIWQIKLITMIGGGSDISSPTRIYLLVAALLAISPLVFFQKQLFIRKTVTIIPYLVFGMILLVLSVLFLSKAKHMAQSAVALYANIINLGNWGGSWLVLLLSIIFLYFLKGIRKFDIIFLIAPLTIFITIFSLSYLRNPYRTGWGDSGNRLILNTFFPIAFFVFLSLGRSLKLTLNKNCQQDKRI
;
A
#
# COMPACT_ATOMS: atom_id res chain seq x y z
N MET A 1 -24.46 5.18 -21.04
CA MET A 1 -24.32 4.70 -19.65
C MET A 1 -24.17 3.17 -19.56
N PHE A 2 -25.07 2.37 -20.17
CA PHE A 2 -24.97 0.89 -20.16
C PHE A 2 -23.71 0.30 -20.83
N HIS A 3 -23.10 0.98 -21.81
CA HIS A 3 -21.83 0.54 -22.41
C HIS A 3 -20.58 0.78 -21.52
N LEU A 4 -20.68 1.62 -20.47
CA LEU A 4 -19.59 1.85 -19.51
C LEU A 4 -19.50 0.69 -18.49
N LEU A 5 -20.65 0.13 -18.10
CA LEU A 5 -20.76 -1.07 -17.25
C LEU A 5 -20.17 -2.34 -17.90
N ARG A 6 -20.02 -2.36 -19.24
CA ARG A 6 -19.39 -3.47 -19.96
C ARG A 6 -17.87 -3.45 -19.95
N SER A 7 -17.23 -2.35 -19.54
CA SER A 7 -15.76 -2.31 -19.48
C SER A 7 -15.28 -3.06 -18.24
N GLU A 8 -14.42 -4.06 -18.44
CA GLU A 8 -13.92 -4.97 -17.40
C GLU A 8 -13.22 -4.29 -16.22
N ASN A 9 -12.97 -2.98 -16.35
CA ASN A 9 -12.17 -2.20 -15.42
C ASN A 9 -12.99 -1.15 -14.64
N PHE A 10 -14.31 -1.02 -14.85
CA PHE A 10 -15.08 0.09 -14.24
C PHE A 10 -14.94 0.13 -12.71
N GLY A 11 -15.07 -1.02 -12.03
CA GLY A 11 -14.92 -1.09 -10.57
C GLY A 11 -13.52 -0.80 -10.02
N ILE A 12 -12.48 -0.85 -10.87
CA ILE A 12 -11.07 -0.60 -10.49
C ILE A 12 -10.64 0.82 -10.86
N VAL A 13 -11.13 1.37 -11.97
CA VAL A 13 -10.76 2.71 -12.44
C VAL A 13 -11.11 3.76 -11.40
N ILE A 14 -12.28 3.65 -10.77
CA ILE A 14 -12.78 4.58 -9.75
C ILE A 14 -11.79 4.71 -8.57
N PRO A 15 -11.49 3.64 -7.82
CA PRO A 15 -10.58 3.75 -6.69
C PRO A 15 -9.17 4.11 -7.15
N LEU A 16 -8.67 3.60 -8.28
CA LEU A 16 -7.34 4.00 -8.78
C LEU A 16 -7.26 5.49 -9.10
N SER A 17 -8.35 6.08 -9.60
CA SER A 17 -8.45 7.52 -9.84
C SER A 17 -8.31 8.29 -8.53
N PHE A 18 -9.07 7.89 -7.50
CA PHE A 18 -8.99 8.46 -6.16
C PHE A 18 -7.57 8.35 -5.58
N PHE A 19 -6.98 7.16 -5.59
CA PHE A 19 -5.62 6.93 -5.12
C PHE A 19 -4.60 7.80 -5.88
N SER A 20 -4.72 7.92 -7.21
CA SER A 20 -3.82 8.75 -8.01
C SER A 20 -3.95 10.25 -7.70
N GLY A 21 -5.18 10.76 -7.52
CA GLY A 21 -5.42 12.15 -7.15
C GLY A 21 -4.83 12.46 -5.77
N LEU A 22 -5.14 11.60 -4.79
CA LEU A 22 -4.58 11.66 -3.44
C LEU A 22 -3.04 11.65 -3.45
N SER A 23 -2.45 10.86 -4.33
CA SER A 23 -0.99 10.77 -4.44
C SER A 23 -0.37 12.05 -4.94
N LEU A 24 -0.96 12.61 -6.00
CA LEU A 24 -0.51 13.87 -6.58
C LEU A 24 -0.60 14.98 -5.53
N SER A 25 -1.72 15.03 -4.80
CA SER A 25 -1.94 15.93 -3.67
C SER A 25 -0.84 15.86 -2.62
N ILE A 26 -0.51 14.64 -2.16
CA ILE A 26 0.56 14.42 -1.17
C ILE A 26 1.91 14.85 -1.74
N LEU A 27 2.25 14.44 -2.96
CA LEU A 27 3.55 14.75 -3.56
C LEU A 27 3.74 16.25 -3.76
N VAL A 28 2.72 16.96 -4.24
CA VAL A 28 2.75 18.42 -4.36
C VAL A 28 3.06 19.06 -3.02
N PHE A 29 2.33 18.67 -1.98
CA PHE A 29 2.51 19.22 -0.64
C PHE A 29 3.90 18.90 -0.11
N LEU A 30 4.37 17.68 -0.34
CA LEU A 30 5.70 17.25 0.04
C LEU A 30 6.78 18.06 -0.69
N THR A 31 6.61 18.36 -1.97
CA THR A 31 7.51 19.23 -2.74
C THR A 31 7.54 20.64 -2.16
N VAL A 32 6.39 21.23 -1.84
CA VAL A 32 6.32 22.56 -1.19
C VAL A 32 7.10 22.55 0.13
N LEU A 33 6.96 21.49 0.93
CA LEU A 33 7.69 21.33 2.19
C LEU A 33 9.18 21.10 2.02
N ILE A 34 9.61 20.36 1.00
CA ILE A 34 11.04 20.12 0.72
C ILE A 34 11.76 21.42 0.38
N PHE A 35 11.08 22.34 -0.33
CA PHE A 35 11.62 23.63 -0.76
C PHE A 35 11.31 24.78 0.19
N ASP A 36 10.80 24.49 1.39
CA ASP A 36 10.55 25.47 2.44
C ASP A 36 9.58 26.59 2.04
N PHE A 37 8.76 26.35 1.02
CA PHE A 37 7.73 27.30 0.60
C PHE A 37 6.60 27.36 1.63
N MET A 38 6.04 28.56 1.85
CA MET A 38 4.88 28.70 2.72
C MET A 38 3.68 28.00 2.08
N LEU A 39 3.10 27.02 2.79
CA LEU A 39 1.82 26.41 2.44
C LEU A 39 0.72 27.44 2.67
N ASN A 40 0.30 28.14 1.62
CA ASN A 40 -0.88 29.00 1.65
C ASN A 40 -1.91 28.54 0.60
N MET A 41 -3.16 28.96 0.79
CA MET A 41 -4.25 28.60 -0.12
C MET A 41 -3.94 28.96 -1.57
N SER A 42 -3.22 30.06 -1.83
CA SER A 42 -2.84 30.45 -3.19
C SER A 42 -1.86 29.47 -3.83
N VAL A 43 -0.79 29.06 -3.17
CA VAL A 43 0.14 28.03 -3.69
C VAL A 43 -0.60 26.73 -3.95
N VAL A 44 -1.47 26.32 -3.03
CA VAL A 44 -2.31 25.12 -3.21
C VAL A 44 -3.21 25.27 -4.43
N LEU A 45 -4.02 26.33 -4.52
CA LEU A 45 -4.88 26.57 -5.66
C LEU A 45 -4.11 26.69 -6.97
N THR A 46 -2.95 27.36 -6.97
CA THR A 46 -2.08 27.46 -8.15
C THR A 46 -1.64 26.06 -8.59
N VAL A 47 -1.12 25.23 -7.69
CA VAL A 47 -0.68 23.89 -8.11
C VAL A 47 -1.86 23.01 -8.54
N TYR A 48 -2.98 23.05 -7.82
CA TYR A 48 -4.19 22.27 -8.17
C TYR A 48 -4.93 22.80 -9.42
N THR A 49 -4.71 24.03 -9.86
CA THR A 49 -5.25 24.56 -11.12
C THR A 49 -4.30 24.31 -12.28
N PHE A 50 -2.99 24.52 -12.09
CA PHE A 50 -2.00 24.30 -13.14
C PHE A 50 -1.81 22.82 -13.49
N LEU A 51 -1.84 21.89 -12.53
CA LEU A 51 -1.65 20.46 -12.82
C LEU A 51 -2.73 19.88 -13.74
N PRO A 52 -4.04 20.08 -13.50
CA PRO A 52 -5.08 19.69 -14.45
C PRO A 52 -4.93 20.37 -15.80
N VAL A 53 -4.59 21.66 -15.85
CA VAL A 53 -4.40 22.38 -17.13
C VAL A 53 -3.24 21.79 -17.94
N ILE A 54 -2.08 21.53 -17.32
CA ILE A 54 -0.93 20.89 -17.97
C ILE A 54 -1.29 19.46 -18.41
N SER A 55 -1.99 18.72 -17.56
CA SER A 55 -2.41 17.34 -17.86
C SER A 55 -3.39 17.31 -19.04
N ILE A 56 -4.37 18.21 -19.06
CA ILE A 56 -5.33 18.36 -20.17
C ILE A 56 -4.59 18.79 -21.44
N GLY A 57 -3.70 19.78 -21.37
CA GLY A 57 -2.88 20.21 -22.52
C GLY A 57 -2.02 19.09 -23.09
N TYR A 58 -1.39 18.28 -22.23
CA TYR A 58 -0.63 17.09 -22.65
C TYR A 58 -1.52 16.02 -23.29
N LEU A 59 -2.69 15.75 -22.71
CA LEU A 59 -3.65 14.76 -23.24
C LEU A 59 -4.22 15.18 -24.59
N ILE A 60 -4.55 16.47 -24.76
CA ILE A 60 -4.96 17.07 -26.03
C ILE A 60 -3.84 16.90 -27.07
N LYS A 61 -2.59 17.23 -26.70
CA LYS A 61 -1.42 17.12 -27.59
C LYS A 61 -1.18 15.68 -28.06
N LYS A 62 -1.42 14.67 -27.20
CA LYS A 62 -1.24 13.25 -27.53
C LYS A 62 -2.43 12.63 -28.29
N LYS A 63 -3.48 13.39 -28.64
CA LYS A 63 -4.71 12.90 -29.28
C LYS A 63 -5.35 11.71 -28.55
N TYR A 64 -5.17 11.60 -27.23
CA TYR A 64 -5.84 10.55 -26.48
C TYR A 64 -7.35 10.86 -26.44
N SER A 65 -8.16 9.85 -26.74
CA SER A 65 -9.61 9.90 -26.63
C SER A 65 -10.03 10.12 -25.17
N LEU A 66 -10.13 11.39 -24.79
CA LEU A 66 -10.51 11.85 -23.44
C LEU A 66 -11.89 11.30 -23.02
N LYS A 67 -12.80 11.07 -23.98
CA LYS A 67 -14.24 10.91 -23.73
C LYS A 67 -14.64 9.80 -22.76
N LYS A 68 -13.89 8.69 -22.65
CA LYS A 68 -14.34 7.51 -21.86
C LYS A 68 -13.79 7.48 -20.43
N TYR A 69 -12.54 7.88 -20.25
CA TYR A 69 -11.91 7.87 -18.92
C TYR A 69 -12.15 9.17 -18.17
N SER A 70 -12.09 10.34 -18.81
CA SER A 70 -12.24 11.63 -18.11
C SER A 70 -13.61 11.79 -17.43
N MET A 71 -14.69 11.35 -18.07
CA MET A 71 -16.04 11.36 -17.47
C MET A 71 -16.16 10.42 -16.27
N THR A 72 -15.49 9.26 -16.31
CA THR A 72 -15.47 8.33 -15.18
C THR A 72 -14.69 8.94 -14.02
N PHE A 73 -13.52 9.55 -14.27
CA PHE A 73 -12.77 10.29 -13.26
C PHE A 73 -13.61 11.43 -12.65
N PHE A 74 -14.29 12.23 -13.48
CA PHE A 74 -15.10 13.37 -13.03
C PHE A 74 -16.30 12.97 -12.17
N VAL A 75 -17.12 12.02 -12.63
CA VAL A 75 -18.29 11.52 -11.86
C VAL A 75 -17.87 10.91 -10.53
N MET A 76 -16.66 10.35 -10.47
CA MET A 76 -16.16 9.68 -9.26
C MET A 76 -15.53 10.61 -8.26
N SER A 77 -14.85 11.66 -8.74
CA SER A 77 -14.49 12.79 -7.89
C SER A 77 -15.75 13.39 -7.26
N ILE A 78 -16.84 13.54 -8.03
CA ILE A 78 -18.14 14.00 -7.50
C ILE A 78 -18.70 13.01 -6.47
N PHE A 79 -18.75 11.71 -6.75
CA PHE A 79 -19.25 10.72 -5.78
C PHE A 79 -18.42 10.68 -4.50
N ALA A 80 -17.09 10.73 -4.61
CA ALA A 80 -16.19 10.78 -3.46
C ALA A 80 -16.39 12.07 -2.65
N ILE A 81 -16.64 13.21 -3.31
CA ILE A 81 -16.98 14.49 -2.68
C ILE A 81 -18.36 14.43 -1.99
N VAL A 82 -19.36 13.81 -2.62
CA VAL A 82 -20.71 13.69 -2.04
C VAL A 82 -20.70 12.71 -0.85
N ALA A 83 -20.05 11.55 -0.99
CA ALA A 83 -19.88 10.58 0.08
C ALA A 83 -19.07 11.17 1.24
N SER A 84 -17.99 11.90 0.94
CA SER A 84 -17.23 12.59 1.98
C SER A 84 -18.05 13.69 2.65
N HIS A 85 -18.83 14.46 1.89
CA HIS A 85 -19.73 15.49 2.46
C HIS A 85 -20.80 14.89 3.38
N LEU A 86 -21.41 13.77 3.00
CA LEU A 86 -22.38 13.06 3.85
C LEU A 86 -21.73 12.51 5.13
N LEU A 87 -20.51 11.98 5.02
CA LEU A 87 -19.75 11.48 6.17
C LEU A 87 -19.18 12.60 7.05
N LEU A 88 -18.87 13.77 6.49
CA LEU A 88 -18.37 14.93 7.24
C LEU A 88 -19.42 15.45 8.23
N LYS A 89 -20.72 15.25 7.97
CA LYS A 89 -21.77 15.61 8.93
C LYS A 89 -21.73 14.78 10.22
N ASN A 90 -21.27 13.53 10.14
CA ASN A 90 -21.21 12.60 11.27
C ASN A 90 -19.77 12.12 11.48
N ASN A 91 -18.99 12.89 12.27
CA ASN A 91 -17.62 12.52 12.59
C ASN A 91 -17.56 11.21 13.39
N SER A 92 -17.29 10.11 12.67
CA SER A 92 -17.17 8.76 13.23
C SER A 92 -15.71 8.36 13.46
N THR A 93 -14.77 9.32 13.42
CA THR A 93 -13.35 9.04 13.61
C THR A 93 -13.06 8.65 15.05
N ILE A 94 -12.35 7.54 15.22
CA ILE A 94 -11.83 7.10 16.51
C ILE A 94 -10.46 7.75 16.73
N LEU A 95 -10.31 8.46 17.83
CA LEU A 95 -9.09 9.17 18.20
C LEU A 95 -8.42 8.52 19.41
N SER A 96 -7.15 8.19 19.29
CA SER A 96 -6.24 7.98 20.42
C SER A 96 -5.35 9.20 20.63
N TYR A 97 -4.44 9.12 21.60
CA TYR A 97 -3.38 10.11 21.77
C TYR A 97 -2.52 10.29 20.50
N ASP A 98 -2.19 9.18 19.82
CA ASP A 98 -1.44 9.21 18.54
C ASP A 98 -2.24 9.93 17.45
N SER A 99 -3.55 9.64 17.37
CA SER A 99 -4.46 10.29 16.44
C SER A 99 -4.55 11.79 16.68
N TYR A 100 -4.69 12.19 17.94
CA TYR A 100 -4.76 13.59 18.34
C TYR A 100 -3.49 14.34 17.95
N LYS A 101 -2.30 13.76 18.20
CA LYS A 101 -1.02 14.34 17.75
C LYS A 101 -0.99 14.56 16.24
N LEU A 102 -1.40 13.56 15.45
CA LEU A 102 -1.45 13.68 13.99
C LEU A 102 -2.37 14.82 13.54
N VAL A 103 -3.54 14.97 14.16
CA VAL A 103 -4.48 16.06 13.86
C VAL A 103 -3.90 17.42 14.24
N VAL A 104 -3.28 17.56 15.41
CA VAL A 104 -2.66 18.83 15.85
C VAL A 104 -1.53 19.25 14.92
N ILE A 105 -0.65 18.31 14.55
CA ILE A 105 0.44 18.56 13.60
C ILE A 105 -0.15 19.00 12.25
N ALA A 106 -1.16 18.29 11.75
CA ALA A 106 -1.81 18.61 10.48
C ALA A 106 -2.49 19.98 10.49
N ARG A 107 -3.18 20.33 11.58
CA ARG A 107 -3.80 21.65 11.76
C ARG A 107 -2.79 22.76 11.74
N SER A 108 -1.73 22.61 12.51
CA SER A 108 -0.72 23.65 12.53
C SER A 108 0.04 23.73 11.21
N LEU A 109 0.24 22.60 10.52
CA LEU A 109 0.78 22.60 9.16
C LEU A 109 -0.11 23.37 8.17
N GLY A 110 -1.44 23.20 8.30
CA GLY A 110 -2.42 23.87 7.46
C GLY A 110 -2.55 25.37 7.72
N PHE A 111 -2.46 25.81 8.99
CA PHE A 111 -2.60 27.23 9.36
C PHE A 111 -1.29 28.02 9.31
N ASN A 112 -0.22 27.45 9.86
CA ASN A 112 1.04 28.15 10.13
C ASN A 112 2.17 27.68 9.22
N GLY A 113 1.92 26.72 8.33
CA GLY A 113 2.98 25.97 7.68
C GLY A 113 3.80 25.17 8.71
N TRP A 114 5.06 24.93 8.39
CA TRP A 114 5.94 24.05 9.16
C TRP A 114 7.10 24.81 9.84
N PHE A 115 7.01 26.14 9.95
CA PHE A 115 8.05 27.01 10.52
C PHE A 115 8.17 26.93 12.05
N ILE A 116 7.30 26.17 12.72
CA ILE A 116 7.33 26.01 14.18
C ILE A 116 8.26 24.83 14.52
N PRO A 117 9.40 25.06 15.20
CA PRO A 117 10.41 24.01 15.43
C PRO A 117 9.87 22.75 16.12
N ASP A 118 9.00 22.91 17.13
CA ASP A 118 8.40 21.79 17.87
C ASP A 118 7.60 20.84 16.95
N ILE A 119 7.00 21.39 15.91
CA ILE A 119 6.23 20.64 14.93
C ILE A 119 7.16 19.85 14.02
N GLN A 120 8.30 20.42 13.64
CA GLN A 120 9.28 19.73 12.80
C GLN A 120 9.83 18.48 13.51
N VAL A 121 10.21 18.61 14.79
CA VAL A 121 10.69 17.50 15.61
C VAL A 121 9.60 16.43 15.78
N THR A 122 8.37 16.87 16.05
CA THR A 122 7.25 15.94 16.21
C THR A 122 6.95 15.22 14.89
N LEU A 123 6.87 15.94 13.78
CA LEU A 123 6.59 15.42 12.43
C LEU A 123 7.55 14.31 12.03
N ALA A 124 8.82 14.44 12.40
CA ALA A 124 9.85 13.48 12.09
C ALA A 124 9.70 12.13 12.82
N SER A 125 8.79 12.06 13.80
CA SER A 125 8.40 10.83 14.51
C SER A 125 7.23 10.11 13.84
N TRP A 126 6.63 10.68 12.80
CA TRP A 126 5.45 10.16 12.12
C TRP A 126 5.65 10.03 10.61
N GLY A 127 4.81 9.21 9.98
CA GLY A 127 4.67 9.24 8.53
C GLY A 127 3.97 10.53 8.08
N ILE A 128 4.50 11.14 7.03
CA ILE A 128 4.07 12.46 6.54
C ILE A 128 2.75 12.39 5.77
N SER A 129 2.48 11.27 5.08
CA SER A 129 1.35 11.17 4.14
C SER A 129 0.00 11.53 4.77
N LEU A 130 -0.31 10.95 5.93
CA LEU A 130 -1.59 11.19 6.61
C LEU A 130 -1.70 12.63 7.13
N VAL A 131 -0.60 13.17 7.65
CA VAL A 131 -0.53 14.57 8.12
C VAL A 131 -0.84 15.54 6.98
N LEU A 132 -0.26 15.33 5.79
CA LEU A 132 -0.51 16.20 4.62
C LEU A 132 -1.96 16.16 4.15
N ILE A 133 -2.59 14.98 4.21
CA ILE A 133 -4.00 14.84 3.84
C ILE A 133 -4.91 15.59 4.80
N HIS A 134 -4.64 15.53 6.11
CA HIS A 134 -5.43 16.28 7.07
C HIS A 134 -5.13 17.78 6.99
N ALA A 135 -3.89 18.18 6.72
CA ALA A 135 -3.50 19.59 6.50
C ALA A 135 -4.21 20.17 5.27
N LEU A 136 -4.38 19.38 4.21
CA LEU A 136 -5.21 19.73 3.06
C LEU A 136 -6.66 20.06 3.48
N GLY A 137 -7.27 19.22 4.32
CA GLY A 137 -8.61 19.49 4.87
C GLY A 137 -8.68 20.83 5.61
N VAL A 138 -7.65 21.16 6.39
CA VAL A 138 -7.53 22.42 7.14
C VAL A 138 -7.45 23.63 6.23
N ILE A 139 -6.69 23.53 5.15
CA ILE A 139 -6.58 24.58 4.14
C ILE A 139 -7.94 24.84 3.46
N PHE A 140 -8.79 23.82 3.31
CA PHE A 140 -10.17 23.94 2.83
C PHE A 140 -11.18 24.36 3.93
N GLY A 141 -10.72 24.75 5.11
CA GLY A 141 -11.58 25.22 6.21
C GLY A 141 -12.23 24.12 7.04
N LEU A 142 -11.81 22.86 6.91
CA LEU A 142 -12.24 21.76 7.79
C LEU A 142 -11.33 21.70 9.03
N GLU A 143 -11.78 21.12 10.14
CA GLU A 143 -10.88 20.90 11.29
C GLU A 143 -9.79 19.86 10.98
N TYR A 144 -10.19 18.81 10.26
CA TYR A 144 -9.37 17.80 9.63
C TYR A 144 -10.28 16.94 8.75
N PHE A 145 -9.69 16.15 7.84
CA PHE A 145 -10.48 15.30 6.95
C PHE A 145 -10.97 14.00 7.63
N SER A 146 -12.00 14.06 8.47
CA SER A 146 -12.48 12.94 9.31
C SER A 146 -12.93 11.70 8.53
N ALA A 147 -13.57 11.88 7.37
CA ALA A 147 -14.04 10.77 6.52
C ALA A 147 -12.92 10.07 5.73
N PHE A 148 -11.69 10.61 5.72
CA PHE A 148 -10.64 10.20 4.80
C PHE A 148 -10.29 8.71 4.89
N GLN A 149 -10.07 8.20 6.10
CA GLN A 149 -9.67 6.79 6.27
C GLN A 149 -10.73 5.81 5.81
N PHE A 150 -12.01 6.12 6.07
CA PHE A 150 -13.10 5.28 5.61
C PHE A 150 -13.18 5.26 4.09
N VAL A 151 -13.04 6.42 3.43
CA VAL A 151 -12.98 6.51 1.96
C VAL A 151 -11.80 5.72 1.41
N LEU A 152 -10.63 5.82 2.05
CA LEU A 152 -9.44 5.07 1.67
C LEU A 152 -9.68 3.54 1.78
N PHE A 153 -10.28 3.10 2.88
CA PHE A 153 -10.65 1.69 3.11
C PHE A 153 -11.61 1.18 2.05
N MET A 154 -12.69 1.93 1.76
CA MET A 154 -13.67 1.58 0.72
C MET A 154 -13.04 1.54 -0.67
N GLY A 155 -12.10 2.45 -0.96
CA GLY A 155 -11.31 2.43 -2.18
C GLY A 155 -10.48 1.15 -2.31
N THR A 156 -9.82 0.73 -1.22
CA THR A 156 -9.07 -0.53 -1.16
C THR A 156 -9.96 -1.75 -1.35
N LEU A 157 -11.13 -1.82 -0.69
CA LEU A 157 -12.09 -2.90 -0.89
C LEU A 157 -12.59 -2.97 -2.34
N SER A 158 -12.76 -1.82 -2.99
CA SER A 158 -13.14 -1.75 -4.41
C SER A 158 -12.05 -2.31 -5.33
N ILE A 159 -10.77 -2.00 -5.05
CA ILE A 159 -9.63 -2.58 -5.78
C ILE A 159 -9.56 -4.09 -5.55
N PHE A 160 -9.73 -4.53 -4.31
CA PHE A 160 -9.75 -5.95 -3.94
C PHE A 160 -10.84 -6.71 -4.72
N CYS A 161 -12.08 -6.23 -4.66
CA CYS A 161 -13.22 -6.85 -5.34
C CYS A 161 -13.09 -6.80 -6.85
N GLY A 162 -12.75 -5.64 -7.40
CA GLY A 162 -12.57 -5.46 -8.83
C GLY A 162 -11.44 -6.33 -9.38
N GLY A 163 -10.35 -6.47 -8.64
CA GLY A 163 -9.24 -7.36 -8.97
C GLY A 163 -9.64 -8.83 -9.03
N LEU A 164 -10.36 -9.32 -8.01
CA LEU A 164 -10.89 -10.68 -8.00
C LEU A 164 -11.87 -10.92 -9.16
N TYR A 165 -12.82 -10.00 -9.35
CA TYR A 165 -13.80 -10.07 -10.43
C TYR A 165 -13.14 -10.19 -11.80
N ALA A 166 -12.12 -9.36 -12.07
CA ALA A 166 -11.40 -9.35 -13.33
C ALA A 166 -10.71 -10.70 -13.59
N VAL A 167 -10.11 -11.31 -12.56
CA VAL A 167 -9.47 -12.63 -12.71
C VAL A 167 -10.51 -13.73 -12.91
N TYR A 168 -11.55 -13.75 -12.09
CA TYR A 168 -12.59 -14.79 -12.16
C TYR A 168 -13.32 -14.79 -13.49
N LYS A 169 -13.51 -13.61 -14.08
CA LYS A 169 -14.01 -13.47 -15.44
C LYS A 169 -13.04 -14.05 -16.48
N GLN A 170 -11.73 -13.81 -16.34
CA GLN A 170 -10.71 -14.35 -17.26
C GLN A 170 -10.58 -15.88 -17.23
N ILE A 171 -10.99 -16.52 -16.13
CA ILE A 171 -11.00 -17.99 -16.00
C ILE A 171 -12.40 -18.58 -16.22
N ASP A 172 -13.33 -17.81 -16.78
CA ASP A 172 -14.70 -18.23 -17.11
C ASP A 172 -15.43 -18.89 -15.93
N LEU A 173 -15.35 -18.29 -14.74
CA LEU A 173 -16.29 -18.63 -13.66
C LEU A 173 -17.66 -18.02 -13.96
N SER A 174 -18.72 -18.74 -13.58
CA SER A 174 -20.08 -18.20 -13.70
C SER A 174 -20.24 -16.94 -12.86
N ILE A 175 -21.15 -16.03 -13.26
CA ILE A 175 -21.42 -14.78 -12.53
C ILE A 175 -21.78 -15.06 -11.07
N LYS A 176 -22.59 -16.10 -10.82
CA LYS A 176 -22.96 -16.53 -9.46
C LYS A 176 -21.72 -16.91 -8.63
N GLN A 177 -20.86 -17.79 -9.16
CA GLN A 177 -19.62 -18.20 -8.47
C GLN A 177 -18.68 -17.02 -8.21
N ASN A 178 -18.54 -16.12 -9.18
CA ASN A 178 -17.73 -14.91 -9.07
C ASN A 178 -18.22 -14.03 -7.92
N LEU A 179 -19.51 -13.70 -7.91
CA LEU A 179 -20.13 -12.90 -6.84
C LEU A 179 -20.02 -13.58 -5.48
N THR A 180 -20.27 -14.90 -5.39
CA THR A 180 -20.13 -15.65 -4.14
C THR A 180 -18.72 -15.55 -3.58
N LEU A 181 -17.69 -15.80 -4.39
CA LEU A 181 -16.30 -15.71 -3.93
C LEU A 181 -15.89 -14.29 -3.53
N MET A 182 -16.35 -13.28 -4.26
CA MET A 182 -16.13 -11.88 -3.90
C MET A 182 -16.80 -11.51 -2.58
N LEU A 183 -18.07 -11.91 -2.39
CA LEU A 183 -18.82 -11.67 -1.15
C LEU A 183 -18.18 -12.39 0.03
N LEU A 184 -17.71 -13.63 -0.13
CA LEU A 184 -16.96 -14.33 0.90
C LEU A 184 -15.66 -13.59 1.26
N GLY A 185 -14.95 -13.06 0.26
CA GLY A 185 -13.77 -12.23 0.48
C GLY A 185 -14.07 -10.95 1.27
N LEU A 186 -15.14 -10.26 0.91
CA LEU A 186 -15.60 -9.07 1.63
C LEU A 186 -16.05 -9.40 3.05
N LEU A 187 -16.86 -10.45 3.22
CA LEU A 187 -17.32 -10.89 4.54
C LEU A 187 -16.13 -11.24 5.43
N PHE A 188 -15.12 -11.93 4.91
CA PHE A 188 -13.89 -12.24 5.65
C PHE A 188 -13.16 -10.97 6.14
N LEU A 189 -13.00 -9.97 5.26
CA LEU A 189 -12.37 -8.70 5.64
C LEU A 189 -13.22 -7.92 6.66
N LEU A 190 -14.53 -7.84 6.43
CA LEU A 190 -15.47 -7.05 7.24
C LEU A 190 -15.87 -7.72 8.55
N SER A 191 -15.75 -9.05 8.67
CA SER A 191 -15.93 -9.78 9.93
C SER A 191 -14.74 -9.61 10.87
N THR A 192 -13.61 -9.10 10.37
CA THR A 192 -12.41 -8.90 11.16
C THR A 192 -12.51 -7.55 11.89
N TYR A 193 -12.86 -7.57 13.17
CA TYR A 193 -13.05 -6.36 13.99
C TYR A 193 -11.89 -5.37 13.82
N PHE A 194 -10.63 -5.82 13.92
CA PHE A 194 -9.48 -4.93 13.83
C PHE A 194 -9.39 -4.20 12.47
N VAL A 195 -9.77 -4.84 11.36
CA VAL A 195 -9.79 -4.21 10.04
C VAL A 195 -10.84 -3.12 9.97
N VAL A 196 -12.06 -3.41 10.46
CA VAL A 196 -13.16 -2.43 10.50
C VAL A 196 -12.82 -1.27 11.43
N PHE A 197 -12.28 -1.56 12.62
CA PHE A 197 -11.80 -0.55 13.55
C PHE A 197 -10.78 0.40 12.89
N GLN A 198 -9.81 -0.15 12.15
CA GLN A 198 -8.79 0.65 11.45
C GLN A 198 -9.39 1.54 10.33
N ALA A 199 -10.56 1.20 9.78
CA ALA A 199 -11.28 2.05 8.82
C ALA A 199 -11.76 3.38 9.42
N PHE A 200 -11.93 3.44 10.74
CA PHE A 200 -12.37 4.63 11.48
C PHE A 200 -11.27 5.20 12.39
N TYR A 201 -10.21 4.44 12.67
CA TYR A 201 -9.17 4.81 13.63
C TYR A 201 -8.00 5.59 12.99
N LEU A 202 -7.94 6.90 13.26
CA LEU A 202 -6.98 7.82 12.64
C LEU A 202 -5.54 7.47 13.03
N HIS A 203 -4.84 6.79 12.14
CA HIS A 203 -3.49 6.29 12.33
C HIS A 203 -2.84 5.91 10.98
N ASN A 204 -1.51 5.95 10.94
CA ASN A 204 -0.69 5.64 9.76
C ASN A 204 -0.73 4.18 9.29
N ALA A 205 -1.42 3.28 10.00
CA ALA A 205 -1.35 1.84 9.73
C ALA A 205 -2.27 1.42 8.57
N LEU A 206 -3.51 1.89 8.56
CA LEU A 206 -4.42 1.62 7.44
C LEU A 206 -3.87 2.20 6.14
N ILE A 207 -3.45 3.47 6.16
CA ILE A 207 -2.96 4.15 4.95
C ILE A 207 -1.73 3.45 4.36
N SER A 208 -0.80 2.98 5.20
CA SER A 208 0.33 2.18 4.73
C SER A 208 -0.12 0.87 4.09
N ALA A 209 -1.07 0.16 4.72
CA ALA A 209 -1.57 -1.11 4.21
C ALA A 209 -2.31 -0.94 2.86
N CYS A 210 -3.12 0.12 2.73
CA CYS A 210 -3.83 0.47 1.51
C CYS A 210 -2.87 0.77 0.35
N PHE A 211 -1.84 1.59 0.59
CA PHE A 211 -0.85 1.90 -0.45
C PHE A 211 -0.01 0.68 -0.83
N LEU A 212 0.41 -0.12 0.15
CA LEU A 212 1.14 -1.37 -0.11
C LEU A 212 0.31 -2.36 -0.95
N PHE A 213 -0.94 -2.60 -0.55
CA PHE A 213 -1.82 -3.51 -1.29
C PHE A 213 -2.06 -3.00 -2.71
N THR A 214 -2.31 -1.70 -2.88
CA THR A 214 -2.54 -1.09 -4.19
C THR A 214 -1.28 -1.17 -5.06
N PHE A 215 -0.10 -0.94 -4.49
CA PHE A 215 1.19 -1.16 -5.16
C PHE A 215 1.33 -2.61 -5.65
N LEU A 216 1.15 -3.60 -4.77
CA LEU A 216 1.25 -5.02 -5.13
C LEU A 216 0.22 -5.40 -6.21
N TYR A 217 -1.01 -4.89 -6.10
CA TYR A 217 -2.05 -5.11 -7.09
C TYR A 217 -1.70 -4.51 -8.46
N LEU A 218 -1.28 -3.24 -8.51
CA LEU A 218 -0.92 -2.56 -9.75
C LEU A 218 0.29 -3.20 -10.42
N PHE A 219 1.30 -3.55 -9.62
CA PHE A 219 2.48 -4.26 -10.08
C PHE A 219 2.09 -5.64 -10.64
N TRP A 220 1.28 -6.40 -9.90
CA TRP A 220 0.79 -7.69 -10.36
C TRP A 220 -0.05 -7.57 -11.64
N ARG A 221 -0.93 -6.57 -11.72
CA ARG A 221 -1.78 -6.35 -12.88
C ARG A 221 -0.95 -5.98 -14.11
N CYS A 222 0.09 -5.17 -13.94
CA CYS A 222 0.96 -4.76 -15.02
C CYS A 222 1.53 -5.97 -15.80
N ASN A 223 1.91 -7.03 -15.10
CA ASN A 223 2.46 -8.23 -15.72
C ASN A 223 1.45 -9.05 -16.53
N SER A 224 0.16 -8.79 -16.34
CA SER A 224 -0.91 -9.42 -17.11
C SER A 224 -1.35 -8.62 -18.35
N LEU A 225 -0.81 -7.41 -18.57
CA LEU A 225 -1.25 -6.49 -19.62
C LEU A 225 -0.29 -6.43 -20.82
N ILE A 226 -0.80 -5.96 -21.96
CA ILE A 226 -0.03 -5.66 -23.20
C ILE A 226 0.88 -4.44 -22.97
N ALA A 227 2.07 -4.44 -23.60
CA ALA A 227 3.16 -3.47 -23.42
C ALA A 227 2.74 -1.97 -23.29
N ASN A 228 1.83 -1.47 -24.11
CA ASN A 228 1.43 -0.06 -24.07
C ASN A 228 0.63 0.34 -22.83
N GLN A 229 -0.07 -0.60 -22.18
CA GLN A 229 -0.80 -0.34 -20.93
C GLN A 229 0.10 -0.55 -19.70
N GLN A 230 1.22 -1.26 -19.83
CA GLN A 230 2.13 -1.55 -18.73
C GLN A 230 2.70 -0.28 -18.10
N ASN A 231 3.12 0.70 -18.92
CA ASN A 231 3.80 1.91 -18.42
C ASN A 231 2.94 2.72 -17.42
N SER A 232 1.64 2.89 -17.69
CA SER A 232 0.76 3.64 -16.79
C SER A 232 0.55 2.93 -15.45
N TYR A 233 0.44 1.60 -15.46
CA TYR A 233 0.29 0.82 -14.23
C TYR A 233 1.57 0.81 -13.40
N ILE A 234 2.75 0.76 -14.03
CA ILE A 234 4.03 0.82 -13.32
C ILE A 234 4.23 2.19 -12.69
N PHE A 235 3.93 3.27 -13.42
CA PHE A 235 3.99 4.61 -12.87
C PHE A 235 3.10 4.75 -11.64
N LEU A 236 1.83 4.31 -11.73
CA LEU A 236 0.92 4.31 -10.59
C LEU A 236 1.40 3.39 -9.46
N ALA A 237 2.00 2.24 -9.78
CA ALA A 237 2.59 1.35 -8.78
C ALA A 237 3.74 2.04 -8.03
N MET A 238 4.68 2.68 -8.73
CA MET A 238 5.79 3.41 -8.12
C MET A 238 5.31 4.61 -7.29
N LEU A 239 4.22 5.24 -7.73
CA LEU A 239 3.54 6.29 -6.98
C LEU A 239 2.98 5.75 -5.66
N MET A 240 2.24 4.64 -5.68
CA MET A 240 1.75 3.97 -4.47
C MET A 240 2.89 3.50 -3.57
N TRP A 241 3.97 2.99 -4.14
CA TRP A 241 5.17 2.58 -3.40
C TRP A 241 5.82 3.77 -2.68
N THR A 242 5.93 4.92 -3.35
CA THR A 242 6.46 6.16 -2.77
C THR A 242 5.61 6.58 -1.57
N LEU A 243 4.28 6.57 -1.72
CA LEU A 243 3.38 6.91 -0.62
C LEU A 243 3.40 5.90 0.52
N PHE A 244 3.54 4.61 0.22
CA PHE A 244 3.78 3.61 1.25
C PHE A 244 5.04 3.95 2.06
N CYS A 245 6.16 4.24 1.41
CA CYS A 245 7.41 4.65 2.06
C CYS A 245 7.27 5.95 2.87
N LEU A 246 6.38 6.86 2.49
CA LEU A 246 6.13 8.13 3.19
C LEU A 246 5.09 8.00 4.32
N SER A 247 4.28 6.93 4.32
CA SER A 247 3.20 6.73 5.29
C SER A 247 3.69 6.30 6.67
N ARG A 248 4.91 5.78 6.79
CA ARG A 248 5.54 5.36 8.06
C ARG A 248 7.05 5.46 7.99
N LEU A 249 7.70 5.61 9.14
CA LEU A 249 9.16 5.69 9.24
C LEU A 249 9.87 4.40 8.84
N GLU A 250 9.29 3.23 9.14
CA GLU A 250 9.91 1.94 8.81
C GLU A 250 9.58 1.45 7.39
N ALA A 251 8.61 2.10 6.73
CA ALA A 251 8.14 1.69 5.41
C ALA A 251 9.21 1.74 4.30
N PRO A 252 10.19 2.66 4.28
CA PRO A 252 11.29 2.62 3.32
C PRO A 252 12.09 1.31 3.35
N LEU A 253 12.26 0.69 4.53
CA LEU A 253 12.91 -0.62 4.64
C LEU A 253 12.05 -1.73 4.03
N PHE A 254 10.75 -1.72 4.27
CA PHE A 254 9.83 -2.67 3.62
C PHE A 254 9.79 -2.43 2.11
N GLY A 255 9.77 -1.16 1.69
CA GLY A 255 9.75 -0.72 0.30
C GLY A 255 11.00 -1.17 -0.45
N SER A 256 12.17 -1.10 0.18
CA SER A 256 13.43 -1.55 -0.39
C SER A 256 13.38 -3.05 -0.71
N ILE A 257 12.93 -3.87 0.26
CA ILE A 257 12.72 -5.31 0.07
C ILE A 257 11.73 -5.58 -1.07
N LEU A 258 10.63 -4.82 -1.14
CA LEU A 258 9.63 -4.94 -2.21
C LEU A 258 10.20 -4.59 -3.59
N LEU A 259 11.07 -3.58 -3.69
CA LEU A 259 11.72 -3.22 -4.95
C LEU A 259 12.63 -4.34 -5.47
N LEU A 260 13.22 -5.17 -4.61
CA LEU A 260 13.97 -6.34 -5.06
C LEU A 260 13.10 -7.29 -5.87
N PHE A 261 11.82 -7.46 -5.51
CA PHE A 261 10.88 -8.25 -6.31
C PHE A 261 10.55 -7.57 -7.65
N VAL A 262 10.44 -6.24 -7.66
CA VAL A 262 10.14 -5.44 -8.87
C VAL A 262 11.26 -5.50 -9.89
N ILE A 263 12.48 -5.16 -9.46
CA ILE A 263 13.70 -5.11 -10.30
C ILE A 263 13.96 -6.47 -10.95
N TRP A 264 13.58 -7.53 -10.25
CA TRP A 264 13.86 -8.89 -10.67
C TRP A 264 12.88 -9.46 -11.70
N ASP A 265 11.71 -8.84 -11.87
CA ASP A 265 10.72 -9.36 -12.78
C ASP A 265 11.11 -9.14 -14.25
N ARG A 266 11.00 -10.21 -15.05
CA ARG A 266 11.44 -10.27 -16.45
C ARG A 266 10.49 -9.58 -17.41
N SER A 267 9.25 -9.35 -17.01
CA SER A 267 8.23 -8.69 -17.84
C SER A 267 8.66 -7.28 -18.28
N PHE A 268 9.63 -6.67 -17.59
CA PHE A 268 10.01 -5.25 -17.73
C PHE A 268 11.21 -4.97 -18.63
N LYS A 269 11.65 -5.98 -19.40
CA LYS A 269 12.95 -6.06 -20.08
C LYS A 269 13.37 -4.85 -20.93
N ASN A 270 12.43 -4.09 -21.52
CA ASN A 270 12.72 -3.11 -22.56
C ASN A 270 12.19 -1.67 -22.33
N ASN A 271 11.48 -1.39 -21.23
CA ASN A 271 10.91 -0.06 -21.02
C ASN A 271 11.79 0.81 -20.10
N LEU A 272 12.52 1.77 -20.69
CA LEU A 272 13.29 2.81 -19.97
C LEU A 272 12.44 3.62 -18.97
N VAL A 273 11.12 3.61 -19.13
CA VAL A 273 10.15 4.23 -18.21
C VAL A 273 10.27 3.67 -16.79
N ILE A 274 10.69 2.41 -16.65
CA ILE A 274 10.67 1.69 -15.38
C ILE A 274 11.86 2.08 -14.50
N PRO A 275 13.12 2.05 -14.99
CA PRO A 275 14.25 2.60 -14.24
C PRO A 275 14.02 4.04 -13.81
N ASN A 276 13.53 4.90 -14.71
CA ASN A 276 13.30 6.32 -14.40
C ASN A 276 12.21 6.50 -13.32
N GLY A 277 11.12 5.73 -13.39
CA GLY A 277 10.05 5.76 -12.38
C GLY A 277 10.52 5.29 -11.01
N ILE A 278 11.29 4.19 -10.95
CA ILE A 278 11.85 3.67 -9.70
C ILE A 278 12.85 4.67 -9.11
N VAL A 279 13.75 5.23 -9.94
CA VAL A 279 14.75 6.20 -9.48
C VAL A 279 14.09 7.47 -8.97
N ALA A 280 13.08 8.01 -9.67
CA ALA A 280 12.33 9.17 -9.21
C ALA A 280 11.63 8.91 -7.87
N ALA A 281 11.02 7.73 -7.71
CA ALA A 281 10.40 7.31 -6.46
C ALA A 281 11.43 7.20 -5.32
N ILE A 282 12.58 6.55 -5.55
CA ILE A 282 13.68 6.46 -4.57
C ILE A 282 14.17 7.84 -4.19
N LEU A 283 14.47 8.71 -5.17
CA LEU A 283 14.96 10.07 -4.93
C LEU A 283 13.97 10.88 -4.08
N MET A 284 12.67 10.79 -4.37
CA MET A 284 11.66 11.50 -3.58
C MET A 284 11.68 11.07 -2.10
N VAL A 285 11.75 9.76 -1.85
CA VAL A 285 11.82 9.23 -0.48
C VAL A 285 13.15 9.63 0.18
N VAL A 286 14.27 9.51 -0.53
CA VAL A 286 15.60 9.88 -0.01
C VAL A 286 15.67 11.36 0.35
N ILE A 287 15.21 12.26 -0.53
CA ILE A 287 15.19 13.70 -0.28
C ILE A 287 14.35 13.99 0.97
N TRP A 288 13.18 13.37 1.10
CA TRP A 288 12.36 13.53 2.31
C TRP A 288 13.07 13.02 3.56
N GLN A 289 13.70 11.85 3.52
CA GLN A 289 14.44 11.31 4.66
C GLN A 289 15.62 12.21 5.05
N ILE A 290 16.37 12.73 4.08
CA ILE A 290 17.45 13.71 4.35
C ILE A 290 16.86 14.97 4.99
N LYS A 291 15.72 15.45 4.51
CA LYS A 291 15.02 16.60 5.10
C LYS A 291 14.66 16.32 6.57
N LEU A 292 14.17 15.13 6.92
CA LEU A 292 13.90 14.76 8.32
C LEU A 292 15.14 14.85 9.21
N ILE A 293 16.33 14.51 8.72
CA ILE A 293 17.58 14.64 9.49
C ILE A 293 17.82 16.10 9.89
N THR A 294 17.59 17.02 8.96
CA THR A 294 17.74 18.46 9.23
C THR A 294 16.72 19.00 10.24
N MET A 295 15.55 18.35 10.37
CA MET A 295 14.49 18.73 11.31
C MET A 295 14.69 18.16 12.73
N ILE A 296 15.26 16.97 12.86
CA ILE A 296 15.35 16.23 14.13
C ILE A 296 16.47 16.76 15.04
N GLY A 297 17.52 17.35 14.46
CA GLY A 297 18.73 17.70 15.22
C GLY A 297 19.33 16.48 15.92
N GLY A 298 19.22 16.42 17.25
CA GLY A 298 19.81 15.35 18.08
C GLY A 298 19.01 14.03 18.16
N GLY A 299 17.71 14.04 17.84
CA GLY A 299 16.87 12.83 17.93
C GLY A 299 15.42 13.12 18.31
N SER A 300 14.54 12.15 18.05
CA SER A 300 13.20 12.08 18.61
C SER A 300 13.00 10.75 19.34
N ASP A 301 11.87 10.58 20.03
CA ASP A 301 11.54 9.34 20.75
C ASP A 301 11.55 8.09 19.85
N ILE A 302 11.31 8.26 18.55
CA ILE A 302 11.12 7.18 17.58
C ILE A 302 12.24 7.16 16.53
N SER A 303 12.72 8.32 16.12
CA SER A 303 13.68 8.46 15.02
C SER A 303 15.00 9.04 15.51
N SER A 304 16.11 8.51 15.00
CA SER A 304 17.44 9.09 15.22
C SER A 304 18.12 9.29 13.87
N PRO A 305 19.05 10.24 13.75
CA PRO A 305 19.81 10.45 12.51
C PRO A 305 20.43 9.13 12.00
N THR A 306 21.01 8.32 12.89
CA THR A 306 21.57 7.01 12.56
C THR A 306 20.55 6.07 11.91
N ARG A 307 19.32 6.00 12.45
CA ARG A 307 18.25 5.17 11.86
C ARG A 307 17.86 5.67 10.47
N ILE A 308 17.77 6.99 10.28
CA ILE A 308 17.44 7.58 8.97
C ILE A 308 18.56 7.32 7.96
N TYR A 309 19.84 7.47 8.35
CA TYR A 309 20.96 7.14 7.49
C TYR A 309 20.93 5.68 7.03
N LEU A 310 20.58 4.74 7.92
CA LEU A 310 20.41 3.33 7.54
C LEU A 310 19.28 3.13 6.52
N LEU A 311 18.15 3.83 6.67
CA LEU A 311 17.04 3.77 5.70
C LEU A 311 17.45 4.33 4.34
N VAL A 312 18.14 5.47 4.32
CA VAL A 312 18.67 6.08 3.10
C VAL A 312 19.70 5.16 2.44
N ALA A 313 20.63 4.60 3.21
CA ALA A 313 21.63 3.65 2.71
C ALA A 313 20.96 2.40 2.11
N ALA A 314 19.93 1.84 2.76
CA ALA A 314 19.19 0.70 2.25
C ALA A 314 18.49 1.00 0.92
N LEU A 315 17.89 2.18 0.76
CA LEU A 315 17.30 2.61 -0.50
C LEU A 315 18.34 2.83 -1.60
N LEU A 316 19.43 3.52 -1.27
CA LEU A 316 20.51 3.81 -2.22
C LEU A 316 21.23 2.53 -2.66
N ALA A 317 21.42 1.55 -1.78
CA ALA A 317 22.04 0.26 -2.11
C ALA A 317 21.24 -0.53 -3.16
N ILE A 318 19.93 -0.30 -3.27
CA ILE A 318 19.08 -0.94 -4.29
C ILE A 318 19.13 -0.19 -5.63
N SER A 319 19.45 1.10 -5.63
CA SER A 319 19.41 1.92 -6.85
C SER A 319 20.34 1.42 -7.97
N PRO A 320 21.58 0.92 -7.73
CA PRO A 320 22.41 0.35 -8.78
C PRO A 320 21.77 -0.88 -9.43
N LEU A 321 21.06 -1.71 -8.64
CA LEU A 321 20.41 -2.92 -9.16
C LEU A 321 19.35 -2.60 -10.23
N VAL A 322 18.71 -1.43 -10.13
CA VAL A 322 17.76 -0.93 -11.13
C VAL A 322 18.45 -0.70 -12.48
N PHE A 323 19.65 -0.13 -12.49
CA PHE A 323 20.41 0.16 -13.71
C PHE A 323 21.09 -1.09 -14.28
N PHE A 324 21.62 -1.94 -13.40
CA PHE A 324 22.31 -3.17 -13.80
C PHE A 324 21.37 -4.33 -14.12
N GLN A 325 20.04 -4.18 -13.96
CA GLN A 325 19.03 -5.18 -14.30
C GLN A 325 19.23 -5.79 -15.70
N LYS A 326 19.64 -4.99 -16.70
CA LYS A 326 19.86 -5.47 -18.07
C LYS A 326 21.12 -6.33 -18.24
N GLN A 327 22.16 -6.05 -17.45
CA GLN A 327 23.48 -6.66 -17.55
C GLN A 327 23.66 -7.85 -16.62
N LEU A 328 22.95 -7.88 -15.48
CA LEU A 328 22.98 -8.98 -14.55
C LEU A 328 22.59 -10.27 -15.30
N PHE A 329 23.54 -11.21 -15.35
CA PHE A 329 23.50 -12.49 -16.08
C PHE A 329 22.46 -13.48 -15.53
N ILE A 330 21.44 -12.98 -14.83
CA ILE A 330 20.62 -13.75 -13.93
C ILE A 330 19.29 -14.11 -14.61
N ARG A 331 19.43 -14.68 -15.81
CA ARG A 331 18.33 -15.09 -16.69
C ARG A 331 17.76 -16.47 -16.42
N LYS A 332 18.21 -17.19 -15.38
CA LYS A 332 17.62 -18.49 -14.97
C LYS A 332 17.07 -18.52 -13.54
N THR A 333 17.59 -17.70 -12.63
CA THR A 333 17.27 -17.71 -11.19
C THR A 333 16.00 -16.92 -10.83
N VAL A 334 15.12 -16.61 -11.81
CA VAL A 334 13.98 -15.72 -11.56
C VAL A 334 12.93 -16.29 -10.62
N THR A 335 12.74 -17.61 -10.66
CA THR A 335 11.85 -18.28 -9.74
C THR A 335 12.41 -18.37 -8.31
N ILE A 336 13.71 -18.17 -8.09
CA ILE A 336 14.37 -18.48 -6.82
C ILE A 336 14.56 -17.23 -5.94
N ILE A 337 14.66 -16.02 -6.51
CA ILE A 337 14.91 -14.81 -5.71
C ILE A 337 13.88 -14.50 -4.64
N PRO A 338 12.56 -14.60 -4.88
CA PRO A 338 11.59 -14.43 -3.81
C PRO A 338 11.91 -15.31 -2.59
N TYR A 339 12.35 -16.54 -2.85
CA TYR A 339 12.77 -17.49 -1.82
C TYR A 339 14.15 -17.17 -1.23
N LEU A 340 15.09 -16.64 -2.02
CA LEU A 340 16.40 -16.19 -1.50
C LEU A 340 16.26 -14.97 -0.60
N VAL A 341 15.48 -13.96 -1.00
CA VAL A 341 15.20 -12.78 -0.16
C VAL A 341 14.55 -13.21 1.13
N PHE A 342 13.52 -14.06 1.04
CA PHE A 342 12.87 -14.65 2.20
C PHE A 342 13.86 -15.43 3.08
N GLY A 343 14.69 -16.30 2.49
CA GLY A 343 15.69 -17.10 3.19
C GLY A 343 16.80 -16.27 3.84
N MET A 344 17.28 -15.22 3.18
CA MET A 344 18.25 -14.27 3.74
C MET A 344 17.65 -13.53 4.95
N ILE A 345 16.39 -13.11 4.85
CA ILE A 345 15.72 -12.42 5.97
C ILE A 345 15.46 -13.38 7.14
N LEU A 346 15.14 -14.65 6.87
CA LEU A 346 15.10 -15.69 7.90
C LEU A 346 16.46 -15.93 8.55
N LEU A 347 17.53 -15.98 7.77
CA LEU A 347 18.90 -16.12 8.29
C LEU A 347 19.25 -14.94 9.20
N VAL A 348 18.95 -13.71 8.77
CA VAL A 348 19.12 -12.50 9.59
C VAL A 348 18.32 -12.64 10.88
N LEU A 349 17.03 -13.03 10.81
CA LEU A 349 16.21 -13.22 12.00
C LEU A 349 16.83 -14.24 12.97
N SER A 350 17.36 -15.36 12.47
CA SER A 350 18.04 -16.36 13.28
C SER A 350 19.26 -15.78 14.01
N VAL A 351 20.09 -14.99 13.32
CA VAL A 351 21.23 -14.29 13.93
C VAL A 351 20.76 -13.29 15.01
N LEU A 352 19.68 -12.55 14.76
CA LEU A 352 19.12 -11.61 15.73
C LEU A 352 18.60 -12.32 16.99
N PHE A 353 17.98 -13.49 16.83
CA PHE A 353 17.56 -14.34 17.95
C PHE A 353 18.74 -14.83 18.77
N LEU A 354 19.81 -15.28 18.12
CA LEU A 354 21.01 -15.73 18.82
C LEU A 354 21.68 -14.57 19.58
N SER A 355 21.67 -13.36 19.02
CA SER A 355 22.26 -12.18 19.63
C SER A 355 21.48 -11.66 20.85
N LYS A 356 20.13 -11.64 20.81
CA LYS A 356 19.27 -11.14 21.90
C LYS A 356 18.07 -12.05 22.17
N ALA A 357 18.32 -13.31 22.52
CA ALA A 357 17.29 -14.36 22.63
C ALA A 357 16.09 -13.97 23.51
N LYS A 358 16.34 -13.49 24.74
CA LYS A 358 15.27 -13.10 25.68
C LYS A 358 14.38 -11.98 25.12
N HIS A 359 15.00 -10.98 24.50
CA HIS A 359 14.31 -9.83 23.91
C HIS A 359 13.43 -10.24 22.72
N MET A 360 13.99 -11.05 21.82
CA MET A 360 13.28 -11.55 20.64
C MET A 360 12.16 -12.51 21.03
N ALA A 361 12.37 -13.36 22.04
CA ALA A 361 11.34 -14.25 22.59
C ALA A 361 10.16 -13.47 23.19
N GLN A 362 10.41 -12.41 23.97
CA GLN A 362 9.33 -11.54 24.48
C GLN A 362 8.52 -10.93 23.34
N SER A 363 9.20 -10.45 22.30
CA SER A 363 8.55 -9.89 21.12
C SER A 363 7.75 -10.94 20.34
N ALA A 364 8.24 -12.18 20.26
CA ALA A 364 7.53 -13.30 19.64
C ALA A 364 6.24 -13.62 20.38
N VAL A 365 6.31 -13.72 21.72
CA VAL A 365 5.16 -14.00 22.58
C VAL A 365 4.13 -12.88 22.47
N ALA A 366 4.57 -11.62 22.47
CA ALA A 366 3.68 -10.47 22.31
C ALA A 366 2.99 -10.47 20.93
N LEU A 367 3.73 -10.69 19.85
CA LEU A 367 3.13 -10.77 18.50
C LEU A 367 2.17 -11.94 18.37
N TYR A 368 2.52 -13.12 18.90
CA TYR A 368 1.63 -14.28 18.93
C TYR A 368 0.34 -13.96 19.70
N ALA A 369 0.46 -13.40 20.90
CA ALA A 369 -0.69 -13.00 21.70
C ALA A 369 -1.56 -11.97 20.99
N ASN A 370 -0.95 -11.02 20.26
CA ASN A 370 -1.67 -10.03 19.47
C ASN A 370 -2.43 -10.66 18.30
N ILE A 371 -1.81 -11.56 17.54
CA ILE A 371 -2.44 -12.24 16.40
C ILE A 371 -3.62 -13.09 16.87
N ILE A 372 -3.46 -13.87 17.94
CA ILE A 372 -4.43 -14.89 18.33
C ILE A 372 -5.51 -14.36 19.28
N ASN A 373 -5.14 -13.55 20.29
CA ASN A 373 -6.02 -13.23 21.41
C ASN A 373 -6.27 -11.72 21.61
N LEU A 374 -5.20 -10.93 21.76
CA LEU A 374 -5.25 -9.58 22.33
C LEU A 374 -5.25 -8.45 21.30
N GLY A 375 -4.99 -8.75 20.02
CA GLY A 375 -4.95 -7.75 18.93
C GLY A 375 -6.31 -7.51 18.27
N ASN A 376 -7.38 -8.15 18.77
CA ASN A 376 -8.75 -8.05 18.26
C ASN A 376 -8.92 -8.47 16.79
N TRP A 377 -8.11 -9.40 16.31
CA TRP A 377 -8.26 -10.00 14.98
C TRP A 377 -9.39 -11.05 14.91
N GLY A 378 -9.90 -11.50 16.05
CA GLY A 378 -10.89 -12.59 16.13
C GLY A 378 -10.35 -13.89 15.52
N GLY A 379 -11.23 -14.68 14.91
CA GLY A 379 -10.86 -15.93 14.24
C GLY A 379 -10.20 -15.78 12.86
N SER A 380 -9.92 -14.55 12.40
CA SER A 380 -9.48 -14.27 11.01
C SER A 380 -8.19 -15.01 10.63
N TRP A 381 -7.20 -15.07 11.52
CA TRP A 381 -5.94 -15.76 11.26
C TRP A 381 -6.10 -17.28 11.19
N LEU A 382 -6.99 -17.85 11.99
CA LEU A 382 -7.30 -19.27 11.94
C LEU A 382 -7.99 -19.60 10.61
N VAL A 383 -8.95 -18.77 10.17
CA VAL A 383 -9.60 -18.91 8.87
C VAL A 383 -8.59 -18.79 7.73
N LEU A 384 -7.63 -17.85 7.80
CA LEU A 384 -6.55 -17.75 6.81
C LEU A 384 -5.66 -18.98 6.80
N LEU A 385 -5.24 -19.47 7.97
CA LEU A 385 -4.40 -20.65 8.09
C LEU A 385 -5.08 -21.87 7.46
N LEU A 386 -6.34 -22.13 7.84
CA LEU A 386 -7.13 -23.21 7.26
C LEU A 386 -7.31 -23.04 5.75
N SER A 387 -7.53 -21.82 5.27
CA SER A 387 -7.65 -21.54 3.84
C SER A 387 -6.34 -21.81 3.10
N ILE A 388 -5.20 -21.44 3.66
CA ILE A 388 -3.87 -21.72 3.07
C ILE A 388 -3.59 -23.22 3.04
N ILE A 389 -3.89 -23.94 4.12
CA ILE A 389 -3.76 -25.41 4.18
C ILE A 389 -4.66 -26.05 3.11
N PHE A 390 -5.91 -25.61 3.01
CA PHE A 390 -6.83 -26.10 1.98
C PHE A 390 -6.32 -25.80 0.56
N LEU A 391 -5.74 -24.62 0.33
CA LEU A 391 -5.12 -24.23 -0.94
C LEU A 391 -3.90 -25.07 -1.30
N TYR A 392 -3.14 -25.57 -0.33
CA TYR A 392 -2.03 -26.49 -0.59
C TYR A 392 -2.52 -27.78 -1.27
N PHE A 393 -3.70 -28.28 -0.87
CA PHE A 393 -4.32 -29.44 -1.51
C PHE A 393 -4.95 -29.13 -2.87
N LEU A 394 -5.29 -27.86 -3.11
CA LEU A 394 -5.89 -27.42 -4.35
C LEU A 394 -4.83 -26.97 -5.37
N LYS A 395 -4.52 -27.85 -6.34
CA LYS A 395 -3.65 -27.51 -7.48
C LYS A 395 -4.26 -26.33 -8.26
N GLY A 396 -3.63 -25.14 -8.23
CA GLY A 396 -4.12 -23.97 -8.98
C GLY A 396 -3.36 -22.64 -8.88
N ILE A 397 -2.29 -22.59 -8.08
CA ILE A 397 -1.53 -21.35 -7.85
C ILE A 397 -0.62 -21.08 -9.05
N ARG A 398 -0.72 -19.90 -9.70
CA ARG A 398 0.28 -19.50 -10.69
C ARG A 398 1.50 -18.97 -9.94
N LYS A 399 2.69 -19.25 -10.47
CA LYS A 399 3.97 -18.81 -9.90
C LYS A 399 4.00 -17.31 -9.57
N PHE A 400 3.30 -16.50 -10.34
CA PHE A 400 3.28 -15.06 -10.15
C PHE A 400 2.32 -14.56 -9.06
N ASP A 401 1.24 -15.30 -8.74
CA ASP A 401 0.34 -14.89 -7.65
C ASP A 401 1.03 -15.00 -6.28
N ILE A 402 2.06 -15.83 -6.20
CA ILE A 402 2.88 -16.06 -5.00
C ILE A 402 3.45 -14.75 -4.44
N ILE A 403 3.56 -13.67 -5.23
CA ILE A 403 3.97 -12.35 -4.72
C ILE A 403 3.06 -11.85 -3.60
N PHE A 404 1.75 -12.11 -3.65
CA PHE A 404 0.79 -11.77 -2.60
C PHE A 404 0.89 -12.65 -1.35
N LEU A 405 1.76 -13.67 -1.37
CA LEU A 405 2.10 -14.49 -0.21
C LEU A 405 3.51 -14.18 0.30
N ILE A 406 4.52 -14.27 -0.56
CA ILE A 406 5.93 -14.10 -0.16
C ILE A 406 6.21 -12.67 0.27
N ALA A 407 5.74 -11.65 -0.46
CA ALA A 407 6.03 -10.26 -0.09
C ALA A 407 5.46 -9.90 1.30
N PRO A 408 4.19 -10.21 1.62
CA PRO A 408 3.63 -10.04 2.97
C PRO A 408 4.35 -10.84 4.05
N LEU A 409 4.73 -12.10 3.78
CA LEU A 409 5.49 -12.90 4.74
C LEU A 409 6.87 -12.30 5.02
N THR A 410 7.51 -11.78 3.98
CA THR A 410 8.81 -11.10 4.10
C THR A 410 8.68 -9.82 4.92
N ILE A 411 7.60 -9.05 4.69
CA ILE A 411 7.27 -7.88 5.52
C ILE A 411 7.00 -8.31 6.97
N PHE A 412 6.24 -9.38 7.20
CA PHE A 412 5.96 -9.90 8.53
C PHE A 412 7.24 -10.25 9.29
N ILE A 413 8.18 -10.96 8.66
CA ILE A 413 9.46 -11.28 9.28
C ILE A 413 10.26 -10.01 9.54
N THR A 414 10.24 -9.04 8.62
CA THR A 414 10.93 -7.76 8.81
C THR A 414 10.32 -6.98 9.97
N ILE A 415 8.99 -6.93 10.11
CA ILE A 415 8.30 -6.38 11.29
C ILE A 415 8.85 -7.06 12.54
N PHE A 416 8.95 -8.39 12.54
CA PHE A 416 9.47 -9.07 13.71
C PHE A 416 10.94 -8.72 14.01
N SER A 417 11.80 -8.69 12.98
CA SER A 417 13.21 -8.29 13.08
C SER A 417 13.38 -6.86 13.59
N LEU A 418 12.45 -5.95 13.27
CA LEU A 418 12.51 -4.57 13.77
C LEU A 418 12.50 -4.51 15.29
N SER A 419 11.90 -5.48 15.98
CA SER A 419 11.93 -5.52 17.46
C SER A 419 13.35 -5.46 18.01
N TYR A 420 14.36 -6.04 17.34
CA TYR A 420 15.75 -6.01 17.77
C TYR A 420 16.32 -4.60 17.98
N LEU A 421 15.84 -3.61 17.20
CA LEU A 421 16.35 -2.23 17.17
C LEU A 421 15.61 -1.28 18.14
N ARG A 422 14.65 -1.79 18.90
CA ARG A 422 13.73 -1.02 19.76
C ARG A 422 13.35 -1.83 20.98
N ASN A 423 12.49 -1.26 21.82
CA ASN A 423 11.87 -2.02 22.92
C ASN A 423 11.04 -3.19 22.37
N PRO A 424 10.92 -4.29 23.15
CA PRO A 424 10.11 -5.43 22.76
C PRO A 424 8.68 -5.02 22.40
N TYR A 425 8.05 -5.79 21.50
CA TYR A 425 6.62 -5.61 21.24
C TYR A 425 5.80 -5.80 22.50
N ARG A 426 4.71 -5.05 22.59
CA ARG A 426 3.75 -5.11 23.70
C ARG A 426 2.52 -5.91 23.27
N THR A 427 1.76 -6.37 24.26
CA THR A 427 0.46 -7.01 24.03
C THR A 427 -0.64 -5.96 23.90
N GLY A 428 -1.66 -6.26 23.09
CA GLY A 428 -2.84 -5.43 22.87
C GLY A 428 -2.91 -4.78 21.47
N TRP A 429 -4.12 -4.34 21.12
CA TRP A 429 -4.39 -3.68 19.83
C TRP A 429 -3.57 -2.39 19.60
N GLY A 430 -3.21 -1.72 20.70
CA GLY A 430 -2.41 -0.50 20.73
C GLY A 430 -0.90 -0.72 20.50
N ASP A 431 -0.44 -1.95 20.34
CA ASP A 431 0.95 -2.23 19.97
C ASP A 431 1.22 -1.92 18.49
N SER A 432 2.37 -1.30 18.21
CA SER A 432 2.75 -0.94 16.85
C SER A 432 3.01 -2.16 15.95
N GLY A 433 3.50 -3.27 16.52
CA GLY A 433 3.70 -4.52 15.80
C GLY A 433 2.35 -5.08 15.34
N ASN A 434 1.35 -5.09 16.24
CA ASN A 434 -0.01 -5.47 15.88
C ASN A 434 -0.58 -4.60 14.73
N ARG A 435 -0.39 -3.28 14.80
CA ARG A 435 -0.82 -2.36 13.74
C ARG A 435 -0.09 -2.59 12.41
N LEU A 436 1.21 -2.90 12.45
CA LEU A 436 2.02 -3.17 11.27
C LEU A 436 1.61 -4.45 10.53
N ILE A 437 1.06 -5.45 11.24
CA ILE A 437 0.53 -6.67 10.62
C ILE A 437 -0.61 -6.37 9.63
N LEU A 438 -1.31 -5.24 9.76
CA LEU A 438 -2.32 -4.83 8.77
C LEU A 438 -1.74 -4.72 7.35
N ASN A 439 -0.46 -4.38 7.21
CA ASN A 439 0.25 -4.34 5.92
C ASN A 439 0.28 -5.71 5.23
N THR A 440 0.21 -6.81 5.99
CA THR A 440 0.28 -8.18 5.44
C THR A 440 -1.11 -8.77 5.18
N PHE A 441 -2.13 -8.28 5.89
CA PHE A 441 -3.47 -8.88 5.88
C PHE A 441 -4.19 -8.78 4.52
N PHE A 442 -4.32 -7.57 3.94
CA PHE A 442 -5.02 -7.41 2.64
C PHE A 442 -4.39 -8.22 1.50
N PRO A 443 -3.05 -8.19 1.30
CA PRO A 443 -2.41 -9.02 0.29
C PRO A 443 -2.66 -10.53 0.49
N ILE A 444 -2.53 -11.04 1.72
CA ILE A 444 -2.73 -12.48 2.01
C ILE A 444 -4.19 -12.88 1.78
N ALA A 445 -5.15 -12.06 2.23
CA ALA A 445 -6.56 -12.29 1.95
C ALA A 445 -6.82 -12.34 0.44
N PHE A 446 -6.25 -11.39 -0.32
CA PHE A 446 -6.40 -11.37 -1.77
C PHE A 446 -5.82 -12.62 -2.42
N PHE A 447 -4.62 -13.04 -1.99
CA PHE A 447 -4.00 -14.29 -2.44
C PHE A 447 -4.88 -15.51 -2.21
N VAL A 448 -5.48 -15.62 -1.02
CA VAL A 448 -6.34 -16.75 -0.65
C VAL A 448 -7.54 -16.83 -1.59
N PHE A 449 -8.30 -15.74 -1.72
CA PHE A 449 -9.50 -15.75 -2.57
C PHE A 449 -9.14 -15.93 -4.04
N LEU A 450 -8.12 -15.23 -4.53
CA LEU A 450 -7.59 -15.40 -5.89
C LEU A 450 -7.28 -16.87 -6.21
N SER A 451 -6.64 -17.57 -5.28
CA SER A 451 -6.27 -18.98 -5.43
C SER A 451 -7.50 -19.89 -5.36
N LEU A 452 -8.45 -19.62 -4.47
CA LEU A 452 -9.71 -20.38 -4.36
C LEU A 452 -10.49 -20.37 -5.68
N GLY A 453 -10.65 -19.21 -6.31
CA GLY A 453 -11.37 -19.12 -7.59
C GLY A 453 -10.70 -19.91 -8.72
N ARG A 454 -9.36 -19.91 -8.78
CA ARG A 454 -8.63 -20.69 -9.80
C ARG A 454 -8.74 -22.19 -9.56
N SER A 455 -8.61 -22.60 -8.31
CA SER A 455 -8.76 -23.98 -7.92
C SER A 455 -10.17 -24.51 -8.20
N LEU A 456 -11.21 -23.71 -7.93
CA LEU A 456 -12.59 -24.05 -8.27
C LEU A 456 -12.75 -24.33 -9.77
N LYS A 457 -12.20 -23.48 -10.63
CA LYS A 457 -12.25 -23.68 -12.10
C LYS A 457 -11.57 -24.98 -12.52
N LEU A 458 -10.42 -25.31 -11.93
CA LEU A 458 -9.69 -26.52 -12.26
C LEU A 458 -10.45 -27.79 -11.86
N THR A 459 -11.12 -27.78 -10.70
CA THR A 459 -11.99 -28.88 -10.27
C THR A 459 -13.18 -29.05 -11.21
N LEU A 460 -13.85 -27.97 -11.59
CA LEU A 460 -14.99 -28.01 -12.53
C LEU A 460 -14.58 -28.58 -13.90
N ASN A 461 -13.42 -28.19 -14.42
CA ASN A 461 -12.93 -28.70 -15.71
C ASN A 461 -12.62 -30.20 -15.67
N LYS A 462 -12.12 -30.74 -14.54
CA LYS A 462 -11.84 -32.17 -14.41
C LYS A 462 -13.12 -33.01 -14.43
N ASN A 463 -14.16 -32.57 -13.74
CA ASN A 463 -15.42 -33.29 -13.68
C ASN A 463 -16.07 -33.36 -15.07
N CYS A 464 -16.08 -32.26 -15.82
CA CYS A 464 -16.59 -32.26 -17.21
C CYS A 464 -15.78 -33.17 -18.17
N GLN A 465 -14.52 -33.47 -17.88
CA GLN A 465 -13.73 -34.41 -18.67
C GLN A 465 -13.99 -35.87 -18.29
N GLN A 466 -14.35 -36.15 -17.02
CA GLN A 466 -14.73 -37.50 -16.58
C GLN A 466 -16.11 -37.88 -17.11
N ASP A 467 -17.08 -36.96 -17.09
CA ASP A 467 -18.44 -37.22 -17.59
C ASP A 467 -18.51 -37.48 -19.11
N LYS A 468 -17.48 -37.10 -19.87
CA LYS A 468 -17.38 -37.39 -21.31
C LYS A 468 -16.74 -38.75 -21.63
N ARG A 469 -16.22 -39.46 -20.62
CA ARG A 469 -15.59 -40.78 -20.78
C ARG A 469 -16.48 -41.93 -20.32
N ILE A 470 -17.65 -41.61 -19.79
CA ILE A 470 -18.75 -42.53 -19.48
C ILE A 470 -19.77 -42.35 -20.62
#